data_AF-C4RBE3-F1
#
_entry.id   AF-C4RBE3-F1
#
_cell.length_a   1.000
_cell.length_b   1.000
_cell.length_c   1.000
_cell.angle_alpha   90.00
_cell.angle_beta   90.00
_cell.angle_gamma   90.00
#
_symmetry.space_group_name_H-M   'P 1'
#
loop_
_entity.id
_entity.type
_entity.pdbx_description
1 polymer ?
#
loop_
_entity_poly.entity_id
_entity_poly.type
_entity_poly.pdbx_seq_one_letter_code
_entity_poly.pdbx_strand_id
1 'polypeptide(L)'
;MAEINHFEYGWITPALSYALSVLGSFLGLVCAGRIRTAGTTGQRVWWVTLASWAIGGTAIWSMHFMAMLGFAVEGTRIRYDVPLTVASALVAVAAVGIGLTTVGTGRISGLRIGAGGLFTGLGVAAMHYTGMAAMRLGGSLGYDRVRVALSVAIAVVAATVAL
;
A
#
# COMPACT_ATOMS: atom_id res chain seq x y z
N MET A 1 16.55 20.03 20.35
CA MET A 1 15.40 19.40 19.67
C MET A 1 15.91 18.89 18.34
N ALA A 2 15.63 17.66 17.94
CA ALA A 2 16.05 17.19 16.62
C ALA A 2 15.19 17.89 15.56
N GLU A 3 15.79 18.57 14.59
CA GLU A 3 15.05 19.11 13.45
C GLU A 3 14.61 17.97 12.53
N ILE A 4 13.37 18.07 12.06
CA ILE A 4 12.74 17.06 11.21
C ILE A 4 12.58 17.65 9.81
N ASN A 5 13.25 17.05 8.84
CA ASN A 5 13.15 17.42 7.44
C ASN A 5 12.21 16.47 6.72
N HIS A 6 11.04 16.96 6.32
CA HIS A 6 10.07 16.18 5.54
C HIS A 6 10.45 16.05 4.05
N PHE A 7 11.35 16.90 3.57
CA PHE A 7 11.77 16.99 2.18
C PHE A 7 13.29 17.13 2.09
N GLU A 8 14.04 16.20 2.68
CA GLU A 8 15.51 16.22 2.71
C GLU A 8 16.10 16.38 1.30
N TYR A 9 15.45 15.76 0.31
CA TYR A 9 15.82 15.83 -1.11
C TYR A 9 14.93 16.80 -1.92
N GLY A 10 14.20 17.70 -1.26
CA GLY A 10 13.24 18.61 -1.88
C GLY A 10 12.00 17.89 -2.44
N TRP A 11 11.47 18.42 -3.55
CA TRP A 11 10.20 17.96 -4.15
C TRP A 11 10.31 16.64 -4.93
N ILE A 12 11.51 16.09 -5.11
CA ILE A 12 11.72 14.92 -5.97
C ILE A 12 11.08 13.66 -5.38
N THR A 13 11.22 13.42 -4.08
CA THR A 13 10.69 12.21 -3.42
C THR A 13 9.16 12.20 -3.34
N PRO A 14 8.45 13.31 -3.00
CA PRO A 14 7.01 13.38 -3.14
C PRO A 14 6.53 13.22 -4.59
N ALA A 15 7.20 13.86 -5.56
CA ALA A 15 6.81 13.78 -6.96
C ALA A 15 6.94 12.34 -7.49
N LEU A 16 8.03 11.65 -7.17
CA LEU A 16 8.23 10.24 -7.52
C LEU A 16 7.23 9.33 -6.79
N SER A 17 6.98 9.56 -5.50
CA SER A 17 5.98 8.83 -4.73
C SER A 17 4.59 8.94 -5.37
N TYR A 18 4.17 10.16 -5.72
CA TYR A 18 2.92 10.41 -6.44
C TYR A 18 2.89 9.74 -7.81
N ALA A 19 3.96 9.87 -8.61
CA ALA A 19 4.04 9.24 -9.92
C ALA A 19 3.93 7.71 -9.84
N LEU A 20 4.62 7.08 -8.89
CA LEU A 20 4.51 5.63 -8.62
C LEU A 20 3.08 5.24 -8.26
N SER A 21 2.41 6.05 -7.43
CA SER A 21 1.01 5.84 -7.07
C SER A 21 0.08 5.88 -8.29
N VAL A 22 0.21 6.91 -9.12
CA VAL A 22 -0.62 7.09 -10.32
C VAL A 22 -0.38 5.98 -11.34
N LEU A 23 0.89 5.68 -11.66
CA LEU A 23 1.24 4.67 -12.65
C LEU A 23 0.83 3.27 -12.20
N GLY A 24 1.09 2.92 -10.93
CA GLY A 24 0.68 1.64 -10.37
C GLY A 24 -0.84 1.48 -10.33
N SER A 25 -1.56 2.55 -9.95
CA SER A 25 -3.03 2.55 -9.94
C SER A 25 -3.61 2.42 -11.34
N PHE A 26 -3.06 3.16 -12.31
CA PHE A 26 -3.49 3.10 -13.70
C PHE A 26 -3.31 1.70 -14.29
N LEU A 27 -2.09 1.15 -14.20
CA LEU A 27 -1.80 -0.20 -14.69
C LEU A 27 -2.64 -1.25 -13.96
N GLY A 28 -2.79 -1.08 -12.64
CA GLY A 28 -3.62 -1.90 -11.78
C GLY A 28 -5.08 -1.97 -12.22
N LEU A 29 -5.69 -0.82 -12.49
CA LEU A 29 -7.07 -0.72 -12.96
C LEU A 29 -7.25 -1.33 -14.36
N VAL A 30 -6.28 -1.13 -15.26
CA VAL A 30 -6.28 -1.77 -16.59
C VAL A 30 -6.25 -3.29 -16.45
N CYS A 31 -5.39 -3.84 -15.59
CA CYS A 31 -5.35 -5.28 -15.32
C CYS A 31 -6.62 -5.78 -14.61
N ALA A 32 -7.13 -5.02 -13.63
CA ALA A 32 -8.33 -5.37 -12.89
C ALA A 32 -9.57 -5.46 -13.79
N GLY A 33 -9.70 -4.56 -14.76
CA GLY A 33 -10.76 -4.61 -15.77
C GLY A 33 -10.75 -5.90 -16.59
N ARG A 34 -9.57 -6.48 -16.84
CA ARG A 34 -9.40 -7.73 -17.60
C ARG A 34 -9.77 -8.98 -16.80
N ILE A 35 -9.81 -8.93 -15.46
CA ILE A 35 -10.17 -10.06 -14.59
C ILE A 35 -11.57 -10.58 -14.92
N ARG A 36 -12.54 -9.68 -15.14
CA ARG A 36 -13.94 -10.07 -15.41
C ARG A 36 -14.15 -10.64 -16.81
N THR A 37 -13.39 -10.16 -17.79
CA THR A 37 -13.46 -10.62 -19.19
C THR A 37 -12.65 -11.88 -19.46
N ALA A 38 -11.85 -12.34 -18.50
CA ALA A 38 -11.00 -13.51 -18.68
C ALA A 38 -11.83 -14.80 -18.80
N GLY A 39 -11.57 -15.53 -19.88
CA GLY A 39 -12.31 -16.73 -20.27
C GLY A 39 -11.89 -17.98 -19.53
N THR A 40 -10.65 -18.03 -19.01
CA THR A 40 -10.13 -19.17 -18.24
C THR A 40 -9.70 -18.78 -16.83
N THR A 41 -9.70 -19.75 -15.91
CA THR A 41 -9.20 -19.55 -14.53
C THR A 41 -7.74 -19.10 -14.52
N GLY A 42 -6.89 -19.65 -15.40
CA GLY A 42 -5.48 -19.25 -15.51
C GLY A 42 -5.31 -17.78 -15.92
N GLN A 43 -6.10 -17.30 -16.88
CA GLN A 43 -6.09 -15.88 -17.27
C GLN A 43 -6.56 -14.98 -16.13
N ARG A 44 -7.57 -15.41 -15.35
CA ARG A 44 -8.04 -14.64 -14.18
C ARG A 44 -6.95 -14.50 -13.13
N VAL A 45 -6.29 -15.60 -12.78
CA VAL A 45 -5.17 -15.60 -11.82
C VAL A 45 -4.02 -14.73 -12.30
N TRP A 46 -3.72 -14.77 -13.61
CA TRP A 46 -2.70 -13.91 -14.21
C TRP A 46 -3.03 -12.42 -14.06
N TRP A 47 -4.25 -12.00 -14.44
CA TRP A 47 -4.66 -10.60 -14.33
C TRP A 47 -4.77 -10.12 -12.88
N VAL A 48 -5.22 -10.97 -11.95
CA VAL A 48 -5.19 -10.68 -10.51
C VAL A 48 -3.76 -10.47 -10.05
N THR A 49 -2.83 -11.36 -10.40
CA THR A 49 -1.42 -11.27 -9.99
C THR A 49 -0.79 -9.97 -10.50
N LEU A 50 -1.00 -9.62 -11.76
CA LEU A 50 -0.49 -8.37 -12.34
C LEU A 50 -1.10 -7.13 -11.67
N ALA A 51 -2.42 -7.11 -11.47
CA ALA A 51 -3.09 -5.99 -10.80
C ALA A 51 -2.63 -5.84 -9.34
N SER A 52 -2.39 -6.95 -8.64
CA SER A 52 -1.92 -6.97 -7.26
C SER A 52 -0.52 -6.38 -7.12
N TRP A 53 0.39 -6.71 -8.03
CA TRP A 53 1.73 -6.12 -8.06
C TRP A 53 1.70 -4.64 -8.46
N ALA A 54 0.88 -4.28 -9.45
CA ALA A 54 0.77 -2.89 -9.88
C ALA A 54 0.20 -1.97 -8.78
N ILE A 55 -0.89 -2.38 -8.12
CA ILE A 55 -1.52 -1.58 -7.06
C ILE A 55 -0.77 -1.77 -5.73
N GLY A 56 -0.65 -3.00 -5.24
CA GLY A 56 -0.06 -3.29 -3.93
C GLY A 56 1.44 -2.99 -3.88
N GLY A 57 2.18 -3.45 -4.89
CA GLY A 57 3.62 -3.26 -4.98
C GLY A 57 3.99 -1.84 -5.37
N THR A 58 3.59 -1.38 -6.56
CA THR A 58 3.99 -0.07 -7.07
C THR A 58 3.20 1.08 -6.45
N ALA A 59 1.86 1.02 -6.50
CA ALA A 59 1.05 2.18 -6.14
C ALA A 59 0.98 2.46 -4.63
N ILE A 60 1.08 1.41 -3.82
CA ILE A 60 0.93 1.47 -2.36
C ILE A 60 2.30 1.35 -1.69
N TRP A 61 3.01 0.24 -1.84
CA TRP A 61 4.28 0.01 -1.14
C TRP A 61 5.43 0.91 -1.65
N SER A 62 5.71 0.94 -2.96
CA SER A 62 6.81 1.76 -3.48
C SER A 62 6.57 3.25 -3.27
N MET A 63 5.34 3.72 -3.48
CA MET A 63 4.91 5.08 -3.14
C MET A 63 5.23 5.40 -1.68
N HIS A 64 4.82 4.54 -0.75
CA HIS A 64 5.00 4.78 0.69
C HIS A 64 6.49 4.79 1.08
N PHE A 65 7.25 3.82 0.58
CA PHE A 65 8.68 3.72 0.87
C PHE A 65 9.47 4.89 0.25
N MET A 66 9.12 5.33 -0.95
CA MET A 66 9.71 6.52 -1.57
C MET A 66 9.45 7.78 -0.76
N ALA A 67 8.25 7.93 -0.18
CA ALA A 67 7.96 9.04 0.73
C ALA A 67 8.80 8.97 2.01
N MET A 68 8.96 7.78 2.59
CA MET A 68 9.80 7.56 3.78
C MET A 68 11.29 7.84 3.53
N LEU A 69 11.81 7.54 2.35
CA LEU A 69 13.18 7.89 1.97
C LEU A 69 13.40 9.41 1.88
N GLY A 70 12.35 10.20 1.63
CA GLY A 70 12.42 11.66 1.63
C GLY A 70 12.49 12.31 3.00
N PHE A 71 12.24 11.53 4.06
CA PHE A 71 12.21 11.98 5.44
C PHE A 71 13.58 11.81 6.10
N ALA A 72 14.05 12.83 6.80
CA ALA A 72 15.29 12.79 7.56
C ALA A 72 15.10 13.44 8.94
N VAL A 73 15.90 12.99 9.90
CA VAL A 73 15.97 13.54 11.26
C VAL A 73 17.40 13.94 11.50
N GLU A 74 17.62 15.23 11.76
CA GLU A 74 18.96 15.76 11.96
C GLU A 74 19.67 15.04 13.13
N GLY A 75 20.95 14.73 12.95
CA GLY A 75 21.75 14.00 13.94
C GLY A 75 21.55 12.47 13.93
N THR A 76 20.71 11.90 13.07
CA THR A 76 20.56 10.45 12.94
C THR A 76 20.48 9.98 11.48
N ARG A 77 21.11 8.84 11.16
CA ARG A 77 20.93 8.19 9.86
C ARG A 77 19.80 7.17 9.97
N ILE A 78 18.72 7.39 9.22
CA ILE A 78 17.62 6.42 9.12
C ILE A 78 18.10 5.23 8.29
N ARG A 79 18.01 4.04 8.87
CA ARG A 79 18.29 2.76 8.20
C ARG A 79 17.01 1.94 8.14
N TYR A 80 16.98 0.97 7.25
CA TYR A 80 15.82 0.10 7.05
C TYR A 80 16.21 -1.36 7.21
N ASP A 81 15.41 -2.09 7.98
CA ASP A 81 15.48 -3.54 8.06
C ASP A 81 14.94 -4.16 6.77
N VAL A 82 15.82 -4.77 5.98
CA VAL A 82 15.47 -5.29 4.64
C VAL A 82 14.40 -6.39 4.73
N PRO A 83 14.51 -7.40 5.62
CA PRO A 83 13.44 -8.40 5.80
C PRO A 83 12.06 -7.80 6.08
N LEU A 84 11.94 -6.87 7.02
CA LEU A 84 10.65 -6.23 7.33
C LEU A 84 10.14 -5.37 6.18
N THR A 85 11.05 -4.69 5.47
CA THR A 85 10.70 -3.90 4.28
C THR A 85 10.09 -4.79 3.19
N VAL A 86 10.72 -5.94 2.90
CA VAL A 86 10.19 -6.92 1.94
C VAL A 86 8.87 -7.53 2.43
N ALA A 87 8.77 -7.86 3.72
CA ALA A 87 7.53 -8.38 4.31
C ALA A 87 6.37 -7.40 4.14
N SER A 88 6.60 -6.10 4.36
CA SER A 88 5.59 -5.05 4.15
C SER A 88 5.09 -5.02 2.69
N ALA A 89 5.99 -5.16 1.71
CA ALA A 89 5.63 -5.21 0.30
C ALA A 89 4.72 -6.41 -0.01
N LEU A 90 5.10 -7.59 0.49
CA LEU A 90 4.34 -8.82 0.30
C LEU A 90 2.94 -8.73 0.94
N VAL A 91 2.82 -8.11 2.11
CA VAL A 91 1.52 -7.87 2.77
C VAL A 91 0.62 -7.01 1.89
N ALA A 92 1.13 -5.90 1.32
CA ALA A 92 0.33 -5.06 0.43
C ALA A 92 -0.12 -5.80 -0.84
N VAL A 93 0.80 -6.51 -1.51
CA VAL A 93 0.48 -7.28 -2.72
C VAL A 93 -0.57 -8.35 -2.42
N ALA A 94 -0.42 -9.10 -1.32
CA ALA A 94 -1.36 -10.13 -0.92
C ALA A 94 -2.75 -9.56 -0.58
N ALA A 95 -2.81 -8.47 0.18
CA ALA A 95 -4.07 -7.84 0.59
C ALA A 95 -4.87 -7.26 -0.59
N VAL A 96 -4.19 -6.65 -1.55
CA VAL A 96 -4.81 -6.19 -2.80
C VAL A 96 -5.29 -7.39 -3.61
N GLY A 97 -4.49 -8.45 -3.75
CA GLY A 97 -4.89 -9.65 -4.48
C GLY A 97 -6.12 -10.34 -3.90
N ILE A 98 -6.23 -10.40 -2.57
CA ILE A 98 -7.43 -10.90 -1.88
C ILE A 98 -8.64 -10.02 -2.20
N GLY A 99 -8.51 -8.69 -2.11
CA GLY A 99 -9.60 -7.76 -2.43
C GLY A 99 -10.08 -7.89 -3.87
N LEU A 100 -9.14 -7.86 -4.82
CA LEU A 100 -9.43 -8.00 -6.25
C LEU A 100 -10.02 -9.36 -6.61
N THR A 101 -9.58 -10.44 -5.98
CA THR A 101 -10.17 -11.76 -6.21
C THR A 101 -11.60 -11.82 -5.66
N THR A 102 -11.83 -11.24 -4.48
CA THR A 102 -13.14 -11.22 -3.80
C THR A 102 -14.20 -10.49 -4.62
N VAL A 103 -13.84 -9.34 -5.21
CA VAL A 103 -14.76 -8.50 -5.99
C VAL A 103 -14.75 -8.86 -7.49
N GLY A 104 -13.60 -9.24 -8.04
CA GLY A 104 -13.41 -9.53 -9.46
C GLY A 104 -13.88 -10.92 -9.90
N THR A 105 -14.12 -11.85 -8.98
CA THR A 105 -14.60 -13.21 -9.31
C THR A 105 -16.07 -13.41 -8.88
N GLY A 106 -17.00 -13.24 -9.81
CA GLY A 106 -18.43 -13.52 -9.64
C GLY A 106 -19.32 -12.26 -9.62
N ARG A 107 -20.51 -12.36 -9.00
CA ARG A 107 -21.47 -11.24 -8.95
C ARG A 107 -21.01 -10.17 -7.95
N ILE A 108 -21.19 -8.91 -8.34
CA ILE A 108 -20.97 -7.76 -7.46
C ILE A 108 -22.06 -7.76 -6.40
N SER A 109 -21.67 -7.70 -5.14
CA SER A 109 -22.59 -7.55 -4.00
C SER A 109 -21.96 -6.62 -2.97
N GLY A 110 -22.78 -5.86 -2.24
CA GLY A 110 -22.29 -4.96 -1.18
C GLY A 110 -21.47 -5.69 -0.12
N LEU A 111 -21.82 -6.95 0.18
CA LEU A 111 -21.06 -7.79 1.11
C LEU A 111 -19.64 -8.09 0.60
N ARG A 112 -19.47 -8.36 -0.70
CA ARG A 112 -18.16 -8.64 -1.29
C ARG A 112 -17.29 -7.39 -1.38
N ILE A 113 -17.89 -6.24 -1.69
CA ILE A 113 -17.20 -4.94 -1.67
C ILE A 113 -16.76 -4.60 -0.24
N GLY A 114 -17.66 -4.76 0.74
CA GLY A 114 -17.36 -4.55 2.15
C GLY A 114 -16.24 -5.47 2.66
N ALA A 115 -16.31 -6.77 2.37
CA ALA A 115 -15.27 -7.73 2.74
C ALA A 115 -13.93 -7.42 2.04
N GLY A 116 -13.95 -7.18 0.73
CA GLY A 116 -12.76 -6.82 -0.06
C GLY A 116 -12.10 -5.55 0.47
N GLY A 117 -12.87 -4.49 0.71
CA GLY A 117 -12.37 -3.24 1.25
C GLY A 117 -11.83 -3.35 2.67
N LEU A 118 -12.48 -4.16 3.52
CA LEU A 118 -11.96 -4.46 4.86
C LEU A 118 -10.59 -5.15 4.79
N PHE A 119 -10.46 -6.23 4.01
CA PHE A 119 -9.19 -6.95 3.88
C PHE A 119 -8.10 -6.10 3.24
N THR A 120 -8.40 -5.38 2.16
CA THR A 120 -7.43 -4.51 1.49
C THR A 120 -7.03 -3.35 2.39
N GLY A 121 -7.97 -2.66 3.04
CA GLY A 121 -7.67 -1.53 3.93
C GLY A 121 -6.86 -1.93 5.17
N LEU A 122 -7.22 -3.05 5.81
CA LEU A 122 -6.41 -3.60 6.91
C LEU A 122 -5.01 -4.01 6.43
N GLY A 123 -4.89 -4.56 5.23
CA GLY A 123 -3.59 -4.88 4.64
C GLY A 123 -2.74 -3.66 4.31
N VAL A 124 -3.34 -2.56 3.85
CA VAL A 124 -2.63 -1.28 3.65
C VAL A 124 -2.13 -0.74 4.98
N ALA A 125 -2.96 -0.77 6.03
CA ALA A 125 -2.53 -0.38 7.37
C ALA A 125 -1.41 -1.29 7.90
N ALA A 126 -1.53 -2.62 7.71
CA ALA A 126 -0.50 -3.57 8.11
C ALA A 126 0.82 -3.33 7.37
N MET A 127 0.79 -3.08 6.05
CA MET A 127 1.97 -2.70 5.29
C MET A 127 2.59 -1.42 5.86
N HIS A 128 1.79 -0.38 6.11
CA HIS A 128 2.26 0.90 6.63
C HIS A 128 3.00 0.72 7.97
N TYR A 129 2.37 0.06 8.95
CA TYR A 129 2.98 -0.12 10.27
C TYR A 129 4.16 -1.11 10.25
N THR A 130 4.17 -2.10 9.34
CA THR A 130 5.34 -2.97 9.14
C THR A 130 6.50 -2.20 8.52
N GLY A 131 6.23 -1.31 7.57
CA GLY A 131 7.23 -0.42 6.98
C GLY A 131 7.82 0.55 8.01
N MET A 132 6.98 1.14 8.86
CA MET A 132 7.43 1.97 9.98
C MET A 132 8.24 1.17 11.01
N ALA A 133 7.86 -0.08 11.29
CA ALA A 133 8.63 -0.97 12.17
C ALA A 133 10.00 -1.36 11.57
N ALA A 134 10.16 -1.31 10.25
CA ALA A 134 11.44 -1.53 9.59
C ALA A 134 12.42 -0.34 9.78
N MET A 135 11.93 0.85 10.12
CA MET A 135 12.77 2.03 10.33
C MET A 135 13.62 1.90 11.60
N ARG A 136 14.92 2.10 11.44
CA ARG A 136 15.90 2.19 12.52
C ARG A 136 16.47 3.60 12.54
N LEU A 137 16.16 4.36 13.57
CA LEU A 137 16.65 5.72 13.80
C LEU A 137 17.15 5.85 15.25
N GLY A 138 17.99 6.87 15.52
CA GLY A 138 18.52 7.14 16.85
C GLY A 138 17.48 7.79 17.76
N GLY A 139 16.48 7.02 18.22
CA GLY A 139 15.33 7.51 18.97
C GLY A 139 14.23 6.45 19.10
N SER A 140 13.04 6.85 19.57
CA SER A 140 11.87 5.97 19.68
C SER A 140 10.68 6.54 18.89
N LEU A 141 9.91 5.65 18.25
CA LEU A 141 8.68 5.99 17.55
C LEU A 141 7.48 5.75 18.48
N GLY A 142 6.75 6.81 18.79
CA GLY A 142 5.50 6.75 19.56
C GLY A 142 4.27 6.72 18.66
N TYR A 143 3.27 5.93 19.02
CA TYR A 143 2.00 5.88 18.32
C TYR A 143 0.86 6.35 19.21
N ASP A 144 0.11 7.35 18.74
CA ASP A 144 -1.15 7.77 19.36
C ASP A 144 -2.27 6.80 18.92
N ARG A 145 -2.90 6.14 19.89
CA ARG A 145 -3.91 5.10 19.61
C ARG A 145 -5.11 5.62 18.83
N VAL A 146 -5.51 6.87 19.06
CA VAL A 146 -6.65 7.47 18.37
C VAL A 146 -6.29 7.77 16.92
N ARG A 147 -5.11 8.33 16.67
CA ARG A 147 -4.63 8.59 15.30
C ARG A 147 -4.43 7.31 14.50
N VAL A 148 -3.94 6.24 15.14
CA VAL A 148 -3.83 4.91 14.53
C VAL A 148 -5.22 4.34 14.20
N ALA A 149 -6.17 4.41 15.12
CA ALA A 149 -7.53 3.91 14.85
C ALA A 149 -8.18 4.68 13.68
N LEU A 150 -8.01 6.00 13.63
CA LEU A 150 -8.52 6.85 12.55
C LEU A 150 -7.85 6.55 11.20
N SER A 151 -6.53 6.37 11.16
CA SER A 151 -5.84 6.04 9.90
C SER A 151 -6.28 4.69 9.35
N VAL A 152 -6.47 3.68 10.22
CA VAL A 152 -6.98 2.36 9.83
C VAL A 152 -8.42 2.47 9.30
N ALA A 153 -9.28 3.25 9.96
CA ALA A 153 -10.64 3.47 9.50
C ALA A 153 -10.69 4.13 8.12
N ILE A 154 -9.86 5.17 7.90
CA ILE A 154 -9.72 5.83 6.60
C ILE A 154 -9.22 4.85 5.54
N ALA A 155 -8.23 4.01 5.86
CA ALA A 155 -7.70 3.02 4.93
C ALA A 155 -8.78 2.02 4.49
N VAL A 156 -9.60 1.52 5.42
CA VAL A 156 -10.73 0.63 5.12
C VAL A 156 -11.78 1.33 4.26
N VAL A 157 -12.22 2.52 4.63
CA VAL A 157 -13.24 3.26 3.86
C VAL A 157 -12.74 3.57 2.45
N ALA A 158 -11.52 4.06 2.31
CA ALA A 158 -10.93 4.36 1.00
C ALA A 158 -10.80 3.11 0.13
N ALA A 159 -10.35 1.98 0.70
CA ALA A 159 -10.26 0.72 -0.02
C ALA A 159 -11.63 0.19 -0.44
N THR A 160 -12.66 0.30 0.41
CA THR A 160 -14.04 -0.06 0.08
C THR A 160 -14.61 0.79 -1.05
N VAL A 161 -14.35 2.11 -1.05
CA VAL A 161 -14.83 3.01 -2.11
C VAL A 161 -14.13 2.76 -3.44
N ALA A 162 -12.87 2.31 -3.42
CA ALA A 162 -12.08 2.05 -4.62
C ALA A 162 -12.42 0.74 -5.35
N LEU A 163 -13.06 -0.23 -4.67
CA LEU A 163 -13.40 -1.57 -5.18
C LEU A 163 -14.80 -1.65 -5.79
#